data_AF-A0A6G0YFW5-F1
#
_entry.id   AF-A0A6G0YFW5-F1
#
_cell.length_a   1.000
_cell.length_b   1.000
_cell.length_c   1.000
_cell.angle_alpha   90.00
_cell.angle_beta   90.00
_cell.angle_gamma   90.00
#
_symmetry.space_group_name_H-M   'P 1'
#
loop_
_entity.id
_entity.type
_entity.pdbx_description
1 polymer ?
#
loop_
_entity_poly.entity_id
_entity_poly.type
_entity_poly.pdbx_seq_one_letter_code
_entity_poly.pdbx_strand_id
1 'polypeptide(L)'
;MCHWNFNPPSAPHFGGLWEAAVKSTKSLMVRTMGAQTWSLEEFSTILCRIEAALNSRPLVPITCDPEDLDCLTPGHTATSLKARPTNLLDLLAQMVFRIFKYIAS
;
A
#
# COMPACT_ATOMS: atom_id res chain seq x y z
N MET A 1 -1.39 23.44 -7.66
CA MET A 1 -0.92 22.97 -8.98
C MET A 1 -0.16 21.68 -8.73
N CYS A 2 -0.64 20.54 -9.22
CA CYS A 2 0.08 19.27 -9.07
C CYS A 2 1.24 19.24 -10.07
N HIS A 3 2.47 19.04 -9.60
CA HIS A 3 3.64 18.90 -10.46
C HIS A 3 3.89 17.41 -10.72
N TRP A 4 3.83 17.00 -11.97
CA TRP A 4 4.08 15.61 -12.34
C TRP A 4 5.58 15.43 -12.63
N ASN A 5 6.25 14.61 -11.81
CA ASN A 5 7.67 14.31 -11.99
C ASN A 5 7.82 12.91 -12.60
N PHE A 6 8.37 12.84 -13.81
CA PHE A 6 8.76 11.56 -14.40
C PHE A 6 10.12 11.10 -13.85
N ASN A 7 10.36 9.79 -13.85
CA ASN A 7 11.69 9.28 -13.56
C ASN A 7 12.69 9.77 -14.63
N PRO A 8 13.91 10.19 -14.24
CA PRO A 8 14.93 10.55 -15.21
C PRO A 8 15.20 9.38 -16.17
N PRO A 9 15.34 9.63 -17.48
CA PRO A 9 15.78 8.59 -18.40
C PRO A 9 17.17 8.11 -17.94
N SER A 10 17.31 6.80 -17.68
CA SER A 10 18.50 6.13 -17.10
C SER A 10 18.56 5.98 -15.57
N ALA A 11 17.49 6.33 -14.84
CA ALA A 11 17.43 6.10 -13.39
C ALA A 11 16.28 5.13 -12.99
N PRO A 12 16.27 3.88 -13.51
CA PRO A 12 15.18 2.92 -13.27
C PRO A 12 15.01 2.55 -11.79
N HIS A 13 16.08 2.69 -10.98
CA HIS A 13 16.06 2.45 -9.54
C HIS A 13 15.16 3.41 -8.76
N PHE A 14 14.85 4.61 -9.29
CA PHE A 14 13.86 5.51 -8.68
C PHE A 14 12.45 4.92 -8.66
N GLY A 15 12.20 3.87 -9.46
CA GLY A 15 10.93 3.14 -9.44
C GLY A 15 10.84 2.00 -8.43
N GLY A 16 11.95 1.61 -7.79
CA GLY A 16 12.02 0.35 -7.04
C GLY A 16 10.99 0.23 -5.92
N LEU A 17 10.65 1.33 -5.24
CA LEU A 17 9.68 1.31 -4.14
C LEU A 17 8.25 1.05 -4.61
N TRP A 18 7.80 1.70 -5.69
CA TRP A 18 6.45 1.46 -6.21
C TRP A 18 6.36 0.09 -6.89
N GLU A 19 7.42 -0.35 -7.56
CA GLU A 19 7.49 -1.71 -8.13
C GLU A 19 7.39 -2.77 -7.04
N ALA A 20 8.09 -2.57 -5.90
CA ALA A 20 8.00 -3.45 -4.74
C ALA A 20 6.60 -3.45 -4.10
N ALA A 21 5.95 -2.29 -4.01
CA ALA A 21 4.58 -2.17 -3.52
C ALA A 21 3.60 -2.92 -4.45
N VAL A 22 3.66 -2.67 -5.76
CA VAL A 22 2.83 -3.36 -6.77
C VAL A 22 3.06 -4.87 -6.73
N LYS A 23 4.31 -5.32 -6.61
CA LYS A 23 4.66 -6.74 -6.49
C LYS A 23 4.07 -7.36 -5.23
N SER A 24 4.15 -6.67 -4.09
CA SER A 24 3.61 -7.14 -2.81
C SER A 24 2.09 -7.28 -2.85
N THR A 25 1.40 -6.27 -3.39
CA THR A 25 -0.06 -6.28 -3.57
C THR A 25 -0.49 -7.45 -4.45
N LYS A 26 0.11 -7.62 -5.63
CA LYS A 26 -0.19 -8.73 -6.55
C LYS A 26 0.02 -10.09 -5.86
N SER A 27 1.12 -10.23 -5.11
CA SER A 27 1.44 -11.46 -4.40
C SER A 27 0.41 -11.81 -3.33
N LEU A 28 -0.10 -10.83 -2.59
CA LEU A 28 -1.18 -11.03 -1.62
C LEU A 28 -2.52 -11.33 -2.29
N MET A 29 -2.82 -10.66 -3.40
CA MET A 29 -4.04 -10.93 -4.18
C MET A 29 -4.06 -12.37 -4.69
N VAL A 30 -2.97 -12.85 -5.31
CA VAL A 30 -2.88 -14.22 -5.81
C VAL A 30 -3.07 -15.25 -4.68
N ARG A 31 -2.48 -15.01 -3.51
CA ARG A 31 -2.66 -15.90 -2.34
C ARG A 31 -4.08 -15.91 -1.79
N THR A 32 -4.76 -14.77 -1.84
CA THR A 32 -6.08 -14.60 -1.22
C THR A 32 -7.22 -14.99 -2.17
N MET A 33 -7.05 -14.76 -3.48
CA MET A 33 -8.13 -14.87 -4.46
C MET A 33 -8.39 -16.28 -4.97
N GLY A 34 -7.41 -17.19 -4.91
CA GLY A 34 -7.58 -18.56 -5.41
C GLY A 34 -8.13 -18.62 -6.85
N ALA A 35 -8.89 -19.67 -7.16
CA ALA A 35 -9.51 -19.89 -8.49
C ALA A 35 -11.01 -19.55 -8.52
N GLN A 36 -11.49 -18.67 -7.64
CA GLN A 36 -12.92 -18.33 -7.55
C GLN A 36 -13.25 -17.01 -8.24
N THR A 37 -14.46 -16.91 -8.77
CA THR A 37 -15.02 -15.65 -9.28
C THR A 37 -15.55 -14.83 -8.11
N TRP A 38 -15.07 -13.59 -7.97
CA TRP A 38 -15.44 -12.70 -6.88
C TRP A 38 -16.48 -11.69 -7.33
N SER A 39 -17.47 -11.42 -6.47
CA SER A 39 -18.29 -10.22 -6.64
C SER A 39 -17.46 -8.97 -6.35
N LEU A 40 -17.94 -7.85 -6.86
CA LEU A 40 -17.20 -6.59 -6.77
C LEU A 40 -17.16 -6.04 -5.33
N GLU A 41 -18.16 -6.33 -4.49
CA GLU A 41 -18.11 -6.02 -3.05
C GLU A 41 -17.05 -6.86 -2.33
N GLU A 42 -17.00 -8.16 -2.59
CA GLU A 42 -16.01 -9.04 -1.96
C GLU A 42 -14.58 -8.68 -2.41
N PHE A 43 -14.39 -8.39 -3.70
CA PHE A 43 -13.12 -7.94 -4.24
C PHE A 43 -12.64 -6.66 -3.55
N SER A 44 -13.54 -5.68 -3.36
CA SER A 44 -13.23 -4.43 -2.65
C SER A 44 -12.81 -4.67 -1.20
N THR A 45 -13.47 -5.62 -0.53
CA THR A 45 -13.18 -5.97 0.86
C THR A 45 -11.81 -6.63 0.98
N ILE A 46 -11.46 -7.53 0.07
CA ILE A 46 -10.15 -8.16 0.01
C ILE A 46 -9.06 -7.12 -0.23
N LEU A 47 -9.28 -6.18 -1.16
CA LEU A 47 -8.34 -5.10 -1.42
C LEU A 47 -8.09 -4.22 -0.19
N CYS A 48 -9.14 -3.86 0.57
CA CYS A 48 -9.00 -3.14 1.84
C CYS A 48 -8.14 -3.92 2.85
N ARG A 49 -8.34 -5.23 2.94
CA ARG A 49 -7.56 -6.09 3.85
C ARG A 49 -6.10 -6.18 3.44
N ILE A 50 -5.82 -6.28 2.14
CA ILE A 50 -4.46 -6.29 1.60
C ILE A 50 -3.76 -4.96 1.89
N GLU A 51 -4.44 -3.82 1.70
CA GLU A 51 -3.92 -2.51 2.07
C GLU A 51 -3.58 -2.45 3.57
N ALA A 52 -4.51 -2.85 4.43
CA ALA A 52 -4.29 -2.87 5.88
C ALA A 52 -3.10 -3.76 6.27
N ALA A 53 -2.95 -4.92 5.64
CA ALA A 53 -1.83 -5.83 5.87
C ALA A 53 -0.49 -5.24 5.43
N LEU A 54 -0.45 -4.54 4.28
CA LEU A 54 0.76 -3.87 3.82
C LEU A 54 1.15 -2.71 4.73
N ASN A 55 0.18 -1.93 5.20
CA ASN A 55 0.42 -0.78 6.09
C ASN A 55 0.77 -1.19 7.53
N SER A 56 0.33 -2.37 7.99
CA SER A 56 0.62 -2.87 9.35
C SER A 56 1.89 -3.74 9.41
N ARG A 57 2.59 -3.93 8.28
CA ARG A 57 3.77 -4.79 8.23
C ARG A 57 4.92 -4.16 9.04
N PRO A 58 5.53 -4.87 10.00
CA PRO A 58 6.69 -4.37 10.72
C PRO A 58 7.86 -4.10 9.77
N LEU A 59 8.49 -2.93 9.87
CA LEU A 59 9.73 -2.58 9.16
C LEU A 59 10.95 -2.73 10.06
N VAL A 60 10.90 -2.11 11.23
CA VAL A 60 12.00 -2.08 12.20
C VAL A 60 11.42 -1.92 13.61
N PRO A 61 12.00 -2.56 14.65
CA PRO A 61 11.67 -2.25 16.03
C PRO A 61 11.89 -0.75 16.32
N ILE A 62 11.02 -0.14 17.11
CA ILE A 62 11.17 1.28 17.48
C ILE A 62 12.28 1.45 18.52
N THR A 63 12.44 0.46 19.39
CA THR A 63 13.44 0.45 20.46
C THR A 63 14.32 -0.79 20.36
N CYS A 64 15.45 -0.77 21.05
CA CYS A 64 16.35 -1.93 21.20
C CYS A 64 15.98 -2.80 22.41
N ASP A 65 14.89 -2.48 23.12
CA ASP A 65 14.44 -3.24 24.28
C ASP A 65 13.73 -4.52 23.80
N PRO A 66 14.20 -5.72 24.16
CA PRO A 66 13.56 -6.97 23.75
C PRO A 66 12.14 -7.16 24.32
N GLU A 67 11.75 -6.41 25.36
CA GLU A 67 10.40 -6.47 25.94
C GLU A 67 9.41 -5.53 25.22
N ASP A 68 9.91 -4.62 24.40
CA ASP A 68 9.08 -3.69 23.64
C ASP A 68 8.71 -4.29 22.28
N LEU A 69 7.40 -4.56 22.11
CA LEU A 69 6.84 -5.15 20.90
C LEU A 69 6.45 -4.10 19.86
N ASP A 70 6.66 -2.81 20.15
CA ASP A 70 6.33 -1.74 19.22
C ASP A 70 7.31 -1.70 18.05
N CYS A 71 6.74 -1.74 16.84
CA CYS A 71 7.49 -1.72 15.60
C CYS A 71 7.04 -0.57 14.71
N LEU A 72 7.98 0.02 13.99
CA LEU A 72 7.67 1.01 12.97
C LEU A 72 7.03 0.28 11.78
N THR A 73 5.79 0.65 11.46
CA THR A 73 5.07 0.14 10.29
C THR A 73 4.97 1.25 9.23
N PRO A 74 4.78 0.93 7.93
CA PRO A 74 4.51 1.94 6.91
C PRO A 74 3.28 2.80 7.26
N GLY A 75 2.31 2.23 7.98
CA GLY A 75 1.13 2.92 8.47
C GLY A 75 1.44 4.05 9.46
N HIS A 76 2.57 4.00 10.18
CA HIS A 76 2.97 5.06 11.10
C HIS A 76 3.42 6.35 10.39
N THR A 77 4.01 6.24 9.20
CA THR A 77 4.41 7.39 8.38
C THR A 77 3.29 7.88 7.45
N ALA A 78 2.29 7.03 7.20
CA ALA A 78 1.11 7.38 6.44
C ALA A 78 0.17 8.26 7.29
N THR A 79 0.17 9.59 7.03
CA THR A 79 -0.76 10.54 7.66
C THR A 79 -2.21 10.01 7.57
N SER A 80 -2.78 9.70 8.73
CA SER A 80 -4.16 9.29 9.00
C SER A 80 -5.19 9.89 8.02
N LEU A 81 -5.59 9.14 7.01
CA LEU A 81 -6.82 9.38 6.26
C LEU A 81 -7.83 8.29 6.65
N LYS A 82 -8.60 8.59 7.70
CA LYS A 82 -9.64 7.75 8.34
C LYS A 82 -10.90 7.52 7.50
N ALA A 83 -10.96 7.98 6.26
CA ALA A 83 -12.17 7.82 5.46
C ALA A 83 -12.20 6.42 4.84
N ARG A 84 -13.10 5.55 5.33
CA ARG A 84 -13.54 4.36 4.61
C ARG A 84 -14.03 4.82 3.24
N PRO A 85 -13.44 4.36 2.12
CA PRO A 85 -13.90 4.76 0.80
C PRO A 85 -15.37 4.37 0.65
N THR A 86 -16.20 5.32 0.26
CA THR A 86 -17.66 5.16 0.18
C THR A 86 -18.10 4.48 -1.11
N ASN A 87 -17.21 4.35 -2.10
CA ASN A 87 -17.45 3.63 -3.35
C ASN A 87 -16.14 3.09 -3.95
N LEU A 88 -16.26 2.19 -4.93
CA LEU A 88 -15.13 1.45 -5.52
C LEU A 88 -14.15 2.29 -6.31
N LEU A 89 -14.63 3.36 -6.95
CA LEU A 89 -13.75 4.30 -7.64
C LEU A 89 -12.89 5.02 -6.62
N ASP A 90 -13.44 5.36 -5.45
CA ASP A 90 -12.70 5.97 -4.36
C ASP A 90 -11.72 4.98 -3.71
N LEU A 91 -12.08 3.70 -3.58
CA LEU A 91 -11.16 2.65 -3.11
C LEU A 91 -9.99 2.43 -4.09
N LEU A 92 -10.29 2.28 -5.38
CA LEU A 92 -9.28 2.07 -6.41
C LEU A 92 -8.41 3.32 -6.59
N ALA A 93 -9.01 4.51 -6.60
CA ALA A 93 -8.29 5.77 -6.63
C ALA A 93 -7.43 5.96 -5.39
N GLN A 94 -7.92 5.60 -4.19
CA GLN A 94 -7.13 5.64 -2.97
C GLN A 94 -6.01 4.60 -2.98
N MET A 95 -6.24 3.36 -3.42
CA MET A 95 -5.18 2.35 -3.53
C MET A 95 -4.09 2.78 -4.51
N VAL A 96 -4.48 3.31 -5.66
CA VAL A 96 -3.59 3.94 -6.63
C VAL A 96 -2.87 5.09 -5.92
N PHE A 97 -3.56 6.15 -5.49
CA PHE A 97 -2.95 7.31 -4.82
C PHE A 97 -2.07 6.95 -3.61
N ARG A 98 -2.36 5.88 -2.86
CA ARG A 98 -1.58 5.43 -1.68
C ARG A 98 -0.33 4.65 -2.07
N ILE A 99 -0.37 3.88 -3.16
CA ILE A 99 0.83 3.31 -3.81
C ILE A 99 1.67 4.44 -4.45
N PHE A 100 1.02 5.48 -5.00
CA PHE A 100 1.66 6.60 -5.70
C PHE A 100 2.05 7.79 -4.78
N LYS A 101 1.65 7.85 -3.50
CA LYS A 101 1.96 9.00 -2.61
C LYS A 101 3.45 9.11 -2.26
N TYR A 102 4.22 8.06 -2.51
CA TYR A 102 5.69 8.04 -2.38
C TYR A 102 6.44 8.75 -3.51
N ILE A 103 5.74 9.47 -4.41
CA ILE A 103 6.29 10.02 -5.66
C ILE A 103 6.48 11.55 -5.60
N ALA A 104 6.07 12.23 -4.52
CA ALA A 104 6.11 13.69 -4.43
C ALA A 104 6.71 14.26 -3.14
N SER A 105 7.67 13.57 -2.52
CA SER A 105 8.58 14.17 -1.52
C SER A 105 10.02 13.83 -1.84
#